data_AF-A0A9D4SSZ4-F1
#
_entry.id   AF-A0A9D4SSZ4-F1
#
_cell.length_a   1.000
_cell.length_b   1.000
_cell.length_c   1.000
_cell.angle_alpha   90.00
_cell.angle_beta   90.00
_cell.angle_gamma   90.00
#
_symmetry.space_group_name_H-M   'P 1'
#
loop_
_entity.id
_entity.type
_entity.pdbx_description
1 polymer ?
#
loop_
_entity_poly.entity_id
_entity_poly.type
_entity_poly.pdbx_seq_one_letter_code
_entity_poly.pdbx_strand_id
1 'polypeptide(L)'
;MHIRTALLVCVLCLQEQVSAFDEREFQCWGTTNTIPSTWVCDGEGDCPLVVDQKASDGFERPDESPKICASATLIAEKVPLEVTTAENSAVRLDWQPPKGDSNVPLTHAGYYLTTRSSAVTFTRTIDAEQRGMVLDTLAPWTSYTLILRPFYSTNGSQKEERKLGRAVNATVVTSAGGECVWLTLIDFDILQTGR
;
A
#
# COMPACT_ATOMS: atom_id res chain seq x y z
N MET A 1 27.42 39.49 -30.99
CA MET A 1 26.27 39.44 -30.06
C MET A 1 25.58 38.10 -30.26
N HIS A 2 25.94 37.08 -29.47
CA HIS A 2 25.28 35.78 -29.50
C HIS A 2 24.84 35.43 -28.09
N ILE A 3 23.55 35.61 -27.84
CA ILE A 3 22.86 35.14 -26.64
C ILE A 3 22.76 33.63 -26.81
N ARG A 4 23.60 32.88 -26.09
CA ARG A 4 23.40 31.45 -25.91
C ARG A 4 22.40 31.26 -24.79
N THR A 5 21.14 31.21 -25.15
CA THR A 5 20.04 30.82 -24.27
C THR A 5 20.27 29.35 -23.90
N ALA A 6 20.77 29.11 -22.70
CA ALA A 6 20.80 27.78 -22.11
C ALA A 6 19.35 27.40 -21.76
N LEU A 7 18.71 26.63 -22.64
CA LEU A 7 17.49 25.92 -22.29
C LEU A 7 17.87 24.89 -21.23
N LEU A 8 17.64 25.25 -19.98
CA LEU A 8 17.59 24.31 -18.86
C LEU A 8 16.37 23.43 -19.13
N VAL A 9 16.56 22.32 -19.85
CA VAL A 9 15.55 21.28 -19.96
C VAL A 9 15.47 20.68 -18.55
N CYS A 10 14.49 21.18 -17.79
CA CYS A 10 14.02 20.54 -16.59
C CYS A 10 13.63 19.12 -17.03
N VAL A 11 14.49 18.16 -16.71
CA VAL A 11 14.17 16.74 -16.75
C VAL A 11 13.10 16.57 -15.68
N LEU A 12 11.87 16.95 -16.04
CA LEU A 12 10.67 16.49 -15.39
C LEU A 12 10.80 14.98 -15.48
N CYS A 13 10.98 14.38 -14.31
CA CYS A 13 10.86 12.96 -14.09
C CYS A 13 9.48 12.57 -14.62
N LEU A 14 9.41 12.20 -15.91
CA LEU A 14 8.31 11.43 -16.47
C LEU A 14 8.42 10.07 -15.77
N GLN A 15 7.95 10.00 -14.52
CA GLN A 15 7.54 8.74 -13.96
C GLN A 15 6.34 8.33 -14.81
N GLU A 16 6.60 7.41 -15.73
CA GLU A 16 5.57 6.58 -16.35
C GLU A 16 4.55 6.24 -15.26
N GLN A 17 3.32 6.69 -15.45
CA GLN A 17 2.21 6.28 -14.60
C GLN A 17 1.98 4.79 -14.87
N VAL A 18 2.78 3.96 -14.23
CA VAL A 18 2.46 2.56 -14.05
C VAL A 18 1.12 2.57 -13.33
N SER A 19 0.07 2.12 -14.02
CA SER A 19 -1.29 2.13 -13.48
C SER A 19 -1.28 1.41 -12.14
N ALA A 20 -1.35 2.18 -11.06
CA ALA A 20 -1.41 1.62 -9.72
C ALA A 20 -2.71 0.82 -9.60
N PHE A 21 -2.65 -0.33 -8.92
CA PHE A 21 -3.86 -1.08 -8.58
C PHE A 21 -4.76 -0.22 -7.71
N ASP A 22 -6.05 -0.24 -8.02
CA ASP A 22 -7.05 0.56 -7.36
C ASP A 22 -7.77 -0.28 -6.30
N GLU A 23 -7.46 -0.04 -5.02
CA GLU A 23 -7.99 -0.76 -3.86
C GLU A 23 -9.47 -0.40 -3.54
N ARG A 24 -10.32 -0.37 -4.56
CA ARG A 24 -11.78 -0.22 -4.42
C ARG A 24 -12.42 -1.53 -4.00
N GLU A 25 -13.64 -1.44 -3.47
CA GLU A 25 -14.46 -2.62 -3.18
C GLU A 25 -14.54 -3.56 -4.39
N PHE A 26 -14.36 -4.85 -4.13
CA PHE A 26 -14.42 -5.88 -5.16
C PHE A 26 -15.85 -6.40 -5.28
N GLN A 27 -16.41 -6.31 -6.48
CA GLN A 27 -17.74 -6.82 -6.78
C GLN A 27 -17.67 -8.32 -7.06
N CYS A 28 -18.28 -9.13 -6.19
CA CYS A 28 -18.39 -10.57 -6.42
C CYS A 28 -19.23 -10.82 -7.67
N TRP A 29 -18.65 -11.53 -8.64
CA TRP A 29 -19.32 -11.81 -9.92
C TRP A 29 -20.64 -12.57 -9.68
N GLY A 30 -21.73 -12.06 -10.27
CA GLY A 30 -23.02 -12.74 -10.29
C GLY A 30 -23.88 -12.43 -9.07
N THR A 31 -23.40 -11.56 -8.19
CA THR A 31 -24.11 -11.11 -6.99
C THR A 31 -24.04 -9.60 -6.86
N THR A 32 -24.81 -9.03 -5.93
CA THR A 32 -24.72 -7.62 -5.53
C THR A 32 -23.76 -7.41 -4.35
N ASN A 33 -23.09 -8.46 -3.87
CA ASN A 33 -22.23 -8.36 -2.70
C ASN A 33 -20.87 -7.78 -3.09
N THR A 34 -20.41 -6.83 -2.30
CA THR A 34 -19.07 -6.26 -2.39
C THR A 34 -18.25 -6.69 -1.17
N ILE A 35 -16.97 -6.93 -1.41
CA ILE A 35 -15.99 -7.25 -0.36
C ILE A 35 -14.87 -6.19 -0.35
N PRO A 36 -14.19 -6.00 0.79
CA PRO A 36 -12.98 -5.19 0.83
C PRO A 36 -11.94 -5.71 -0.16
N SER A 37 -11.23 -4.81 -0.84
CA SER A 37 -10.16 -5.21 -1.76
C SER A 37 -9.09 -6.09 -1.09
N THR A 38 -8.82 -5.87 0.20
CA THR A 38 -7.82 -6.60 0.98
C THR A 38 -8.14 -8.08 1.18
N TRP A 39 -9.39 -8.48 0.95
CA TRP A 39 -9.84 -9.88 1.00
C TRP A 39 -9.59 -10.61 -0.33
N VAL A 40 -9.40 -9.87 -1.42
CA VAL A 40 -9.03 -10.44 -2.72
C VAL A 40 -7.60 -10.99 -2.66
N CYS A 41 -7.43 -12.26 -3.04
CA CYS A 41 -6.17 -13.01 -3.05
C CYS A 41 -5.58 -13.21 -1.65
N ASP A 42 -6.41 -13.38 -0.64
CA ASP A 42 -5.99 -13.65 0.74
C ASP A 42 -6.03 -15.15 1.10
N GLY A 43 -6.34 -16.01 0.14
CA GLY A 43 -6.38 -17.46 0.29
C GLY A 43 -7.68 -18.00 0.88
N GLU A 44 -8.64 -17.15 1.22
CA GLU A 44 -9.98 -17.51 1.67
C GLU A 44 -11.03 -17.11 0.62
N GLY A 45 -12.11 -17.89 0.50
CA GLY A 45 -13.20 -17.55 -0.43
C GLY A 45 -14.26 -16.77 0.30
N ASP A 46 -14.25 -15.45 0.16
CA ASP A 46 -15.16 -14.52 0.82
C ASP A 46 -16.40 -14.21 -0.02
N CYS A 47 -16.27 -14.33 -1.35
CA CYS A 47 -17.43 -14.20 -2.21
C CYS A 47 -18.43 -15.34 -1.94
N PRO A 48 -19.73 -15.02 -1.76
CA PRO A 48 -20.75 -16.01 -1.47
C PRO A 48 -20.87 -17.02 -2.62
N LEU A 49 -20.94 -18.29 -2.28
CA LEU A 49 -21.26 -19.33 -3.25
C LEU A 49 -22.70 -19.13 -3.73
N VAL A 50 -22.86 -18.78 -5.01
CA VAL A 50 -24.17 -18.85 -5.66
C VAL A 50 -24.46 -20.33 -5.87
N VAL A 51 -25.32 -20.89 -5.02
CA VAL A 51 -25.67 -22.32 -4.93
C VAL A 51 -26.13 -22.97 -6.26
N ASP A 52 -26.39 -22.16 -7.29
CA ASP A 52 -26.89 -22.61 -8.59
C ASP A 52 -25.97 -22.24 -9.77
N GLN A 53 -24.90 -21.48 -9.54
CA GLN A 53 -23.94 -21.13 -10.59
C GLN A 53 -22.71 -22.03 -10.45
N LYS A 54 -22.67 -23.10 -11.26
CA LYS A 54 -21.37 -23.63 -11.68
C LYS A 54 -20.64 -22.46 -12.32
N ALA A 55 -19.61 -21.93 -11.66
CA ALA A 55 -18.70 -20.98 -12.28
C ALA A 55 -18.33 -21.56 -13.64
N SER A 56 -18.63 -20.84 -14.72
CA SER A 56 -18.48 -21.34 -16.09
C SER A 56 -17.03 -21.75 -16.41
N ASP A 57 -16.11 -21.31 -15.55
CA ASP A 57 -14.67 -21.50 -15.62
C ASP A 57 -14.15 -22.47 -14.54
N GLY A 58 -15.03 -23.12 -13.76
CA GLY A 58 -14.68 -24.10 -12.74
C GLY A 58 -14.04 -23.55 -11.46
N PHE A 59 -14.01 -22.22 -11.27
CA PHE A 59 -13.45 -21.61 -10.07
C PHE A 59 -14.55 -21.09 -9.13
N GLU A 60 -14.74 -21.79 -8.00
CA GLU A 60 -15.83 -21.55 -7.04
C GLU A 60 -15.67 -20.25 -6.22
N ARG A 61 -14.55 -19.52 -6.37
CA ARG A 61 -14.18 -18.37 -5.51
C ARG A 61 -13.68 -17.17 -6.34
N PRO A 62 -14.55 -16.32 -6.90
CA PRO A 62 -14.13 -15.32 -7.89
C PRO A 62 -13.05 -14.34 -7.41
N ASP A 63 -13.01 -14.06 -6.11
CA ASP A 63 -12.00 -13.30 -5.36
C ASP A 63 -10.63 -13.98 -5.22
N GLU A 64 -10.58 -15.31 -5.35
CA GLU A 64 -9.33 -16.10 -5.32
C GLU A 64 -8.92 -16.62 -6.70
N SER A 65 -9.57 -16.13 -7.76
CA SER A 65 -9.44 -16.70 -9.11
C SER A 65 -8.00 -16.62 -9.62
N PRO A 66 -7.46 -17.69 -10.26
CA PRO A 66 -6.14 -17.64 -10.90
C PRO A 66 -6.08 -16.64 -12.07
N LYS A 67 -7.22 -16.08 -12.50
CA LYS A 67 -7.28 -14.96 -13.44
C LYS A 67 -6.71 -13.68 -12.83
N ILE A 68 -6.95 -13.43 -11.55
CA ILE A 68 -6.54 -12.21 -10.83
C ILE A 68 -5.40 -12.47 -9.83
N CYS A 69 -5.43 -13.60 -9.14
CA CYS A 69 -4.52 -13.92 -8.06
C CYS A 69 -3.27 -14.64 -8.55
N ALA A 70 -2.18 -14.43 -7.82
CA ALA A 70 -0.99 -15.24 -7.91
C ALA A 70 -1.28 -16.66 -7.40
N SER A 71 -0.35 -17.58 -7.65
CA SER A 71 -0.47 -18.97 -7.17
C SER A 71 -0.69 -19.02 -5.65
N ALA A 72 -1.43 -20.04 -5.20
CA ALA A 72 -1.68 -20.32 -3.78
C ALA A 72 -0.41 -20.25 -2.92
N THR A 73 0.74 -20.74 -3.43
CA THR A 73 2.01 -20.69 -2.71
C THR A 73 2.51 -19.26 -2.46
N LEU A 74 2.30 -18.35 -3.42
CA LEU A 74 2.76 -16.95 -3.33
C LEU A 74 1.82 -16.09 -2.47
N ILE A 75 0.53 -16.45 -2.39
CA ILE A 75 -0.46 -15.74 -1.56
C ILE A 75 -0.56 -16.30 -0.14
N ALA A 76 -0.09 -17.53 0.10
CA ALA A 76 -0.03 -18.11 1.45
C ALA A 76 0.91 -17.32 2.38
N GLU A 77 1.87 -16.60 1.82
CA GLU A 77 2.78 -15.79 2.60
C GLU A 77 2.17 -14.44 3.00
N LYS A 78 2.16 -14.19 4.31
CA LYS A 78 1.79 -12.89 4.86
C LYS A 78 3.04 -12.03 5.01
N VAL A 79 3.12 -10.97 4.21
CA VAL A 79 4.19 -9.97 4.31
C VAL A 79 3.91 -9.07 5.53
N PRO A 80 4.80 -9.02 6.54
CA PRO A 80 4.65 -8.08 7.64
C PRO A 80 4.93 -6.66 7.15
N LEU A 81 4.05 -5.73 7.51
CA LEU A 81 4.20 -4.30 7.29
C LEU A 81 4.35 -3.62 8.65
N GLU A 82 5.53 -3.09 8.90
CA GLU A 82 5.85 -2.29 10.09
C GLU A 82 5.63 -0.81 9.76
N VAL A 83 4.91 -0.13 10.64
CA VAL A 83 4.56 1.28 10.47
C VAL A 83 4.99 2.05 11.70
N THR A 84 5.88 3.02 11.49
CA THR A 84 6.37 3.90 12.55
C THR A 84 6.01 5.34 12.21
N THR A 85 5.30 6.02 13.11
CA THR A 85 5.09 7.46 13.00
C THR A 85 6.39 8.20 13.26
N ALA A 86 6.67 9.21 12.44
CA ALA A 86 7.78 10.11 12.60
C ALA A 86 7.27 11.53 12.87
N GLU A 87 8.18 12.42 13.26
CA GLU A 87 7.87 13.84 13.35
C GLU A 87 7.48 14.42 11.99
N ASN A 88 6.90 15.62 11.97
CA ASN A 88 6.55 16.34 10.75
C ASN A 88 5.49 15.66 9.87
N SER A 89 4.54 14.99 10.53
CA SER A 89 3.45 14.27 9.85
C SER A 89 3.98 13.29 8.80
N ALA A 90 5.14 12.69 9.10
CA ALA A 90 5.75 11.66 8.28
C ALA A 90 5.49 10.27 8.88
N VAL A 91 5.42 9.27 8.03
CA VAL A 91 5.24 7.87 8.42
C VAL A 91 6.30 7.05 7.70
N ARG A 92 7.05 6.28 8.46
CA ARG A 92 8.01 5.31 7.94
C ARG A 92 7.35 3.95 7.82
N LEU A 93 7.52 3.34 6.66
CA LEU A 93 7.06 2.01 6.32
C LEU A 93 8.25 1.11 6.08
N ASP A 94 8.25 -0.07 6.69
CA ASP A 94 9.26 -1.11 6.45
C ASP A 94 8.53 -2.46 6.27
N TRP A 95 8.96 -3.25 5.30
CA TRP A 95 8.36 -4.54 4.99
C TRP A 95 9.39 -5.55 4.46
N GLN A 96 9.07 -6.83 4.60
CA GLN A 96 9.87 -7.91 4.02
C GLN A 96 9.35 -8.30 2.63
N PRO A 97 10.20 -8.76 1.72
CA PRO A 97 9.73 -9.26 0.44
C PRO A 97 8.99 -10.59 0.62
N PRO A 98 7.99 -10.88 -0.23
CA PRO A 98 7.49 -12.24 -0.37
C PRO A 98 8.65 -13.16 -0.76
N LYS A 99 8.74 -14.33 -0.12
CA LYS A 99 9.55 -15.44 -0.58
C LYS A 99 9.02 -15.87 -1.95
N GLY A 100 9.91 -15.79 -2.94
CA GLY A 100 9.63 -16.36 -4.25
C GLY A 100 9.49 -17.88 -4.16
N ASP A 101 8.78 -18.45 -5.12
CA ASP A 101 8.74 -19.89 -5.35
C ASP A 101 9.36 -20.17 -6.73
N SER A 102 10.49 -20.88 -6.73
CA SER A 102 11.20 -21.25 -7.96
C SER A 102 10.41 -22.20 -8.87
N ASN A 103 9.35 -22.83 -8.35
CA ASN A 103 8.49 -23.74 -9.12
C ASN A 103 7.36 -23.00 -9.85
N VAL A 104 7.15 -21.70 -9.56
CA VAL A 104 6.09 -20.91 -10.19
C VAL A 104 6.72 -19.98 -11.22
N PRO A 105 6.21 -19.92 -12.47
CA PRO A 105 6.73 -19.03 -13.52
C PRO A 105 6.32 -17.56 -13.32
N LEU A 106 6.07 -17.15 -12.08
CA LEU A 106 5.72 -15.79 -11.70
C LEU A 106 6.86 -15.20 -10.89
N THR A 107 7.32 -14.04 -11.34
CA THR A 107 8.36 -13.27 -10.65
C THR A 107 7.74 -12.12 -9.89
N HIS A 108 8.22 -11.87 -8.67
CA HIS A 108 7.82 -10.71 -7.88
C HIS A 108 8.24 -9.44 -8.63
N ALA A 109 7.26 -8.63 -9.02
CA ALA A 109 7.46 -7.49 -9.92
C ALA A 109 7.36 -6.14 -9.21
N GLY A 110 6.80 -6.08 -8.00
CA GLY A 110 6.73 -4.88 -7.19
C GLY A 110 5.54 -4.88 -6.24
N TYR A 111 5.22 -3.68 -5.74
CA TYR A 111 4.09 -3.45 -4.86
C TYR A 111 3.20 -2.30 -5.35
N TYR A 112 1.91 -2.41 -5.05
CA TYR A 112 1.00 -1.29 -5.02
C TYR A 112 0.84 -0.84 -3.58
N LEU A 113 1.08 0.44 -3.33
CA LEU A 113 0.81 1.08 -2.05
C LEU A 113 -0.36 2.03 -2.24
N THR A 114 -1.44 1.78 -1.50
CA THR A 114 -2.58 2.69 -1.38
C THR A 114 -2.56 3.30 0.00
N THR A 115 -2.60 4.63 0.07
CA THR A 115 -2.81 5.36 1.31
C THR A 115 -4.13 6.10 1.22
N ARG A 116 -4.99 5.86 2.21
CA ARG A 116 -6.36 6.39 2.22
C ARG A 116 -6.67 7.05 3.56
N SER A 117 -7.18 8.27 3.52
CA SER A 117 -7.88 8.92 4.63
C SER A 117 -9.34 9.18 4.26
N SER A 118 -10.08 9.88 5.11
CA SER A 118 -11.44 10.34 4.77
C SER A 118 -11.48 11.38 3.66
N ALA A 119 -10.38 12.11 3.43
CA ALA A 119 -10.34 13.24 2.49
C ALA A 119 -9.57 12.92 1.21
N VAL A 120 -8.54 12.07 1.28
CA VAL A 120 -7.64 11.81 0.15
C VAL A 120 -7.30 10.33 0.03
N THR A 121 -7.16 9.89 -1.21
CA THR A 121 -6.56 8.60 -1.55
C THR A 121 -5.45 8.85 -2.54
N PHE A 122 -4.28 8.29 -2.28
CA PHE A 122 -3.19 8.30 -3.24
C PHE A 122 -2.58 6.92 -3.35
N THR A 123 -2.11 6.61 -4.55
CA THR A 123 -1.55 5.31 -4.90
C THR A 123 -0.16 5.47 -5.47
N ARG A 124 0.72 4.50 -5.20
CA ARG A 124 2.08 4.44 -5.72
C ARG A 124 2.41 3.02 -6.14
N THR A 125 3.15 2.89 -7.24
CA THR A 125 3.79 1.62 -7.60
C THR A 125 5.24 1.66 -7.12
N ILE A 126 5.68 0.56 -6.52
CA ILE A 126 6.97 0.42 -5.85
C ILE A 126 7.72 -0.74 -6.48
N ASP A 127 9.03 -0.59 -6.66
CA ASP A 127 9.89 -1.63 -7.23
C ASP A 127 10.02 -2.86 -6.31
N ALA A 128 10.21 -4.03 -6.92
CA ALA A 128 10.34 -5.31 -6.22
C ALA A 128 11.49 -5.39 -5.22
N GLU A 129 12.52 -4.54 -5.37
CA GLU A 129 13.71 -4.51 -4.51
C GLU A 129 13.55 -3.61 -3.28
N GLN A 130 12.55 -2.73 -3.27
CA GLN A 130 12.34 -1.80 -2.16
C GLN A 130 11.83 -2.55 -0.92
N ARG A 131 12.34 -2.15 0.26
CA ARG A 131 12.05 -2.78 1.57
C ARG A 131 11.46 -1.80 2.59
N GLY A 132 11.34 -0.53 2.19
CA GLY A 132 10.83 0.51 3.05
C GLY A 132 10.78 1.85 2.33
N MET A 133 9.98 2.76 2.88
CA MET A 133 9.88 4.13 2.41
C MET A 133 9.36 5.07 3.48
N VAL A 134 9.48 6.37 3.23
CA VAL A 134 8.87 7.41 4.05
C VAL A 134 7.74 8.05 3.25
N LEU A 135 6.55 8.09 3.85
CA LEU A 135 5.45 8.92 3.42
C LEU A 135 5.56 10.25 4.19
N ASP A 136 5.90 11.31 3.50
CA ASP A 136 6.02 12.65 4.05
C ASP A 136 4.78 13.49 3.73
N THR A 137 4.69 14.68 4.34
CA THR A 137 3.67 15.70 4.03
C THR A 137 2.22 15.23 4.19
N LEU A 138 1.98 14.24 5.05
CA LEU A 138 0.62 13.82 5.38
C LEU A 138 -0.07 14.91 6.19
N ALA A 139 -1.39 15.01 6.08
CA ALA A 139 -2.14 15.94 6.91
C ALA A 139 -1.96 15.54 8.38
N PRO A 140 -1.72 16.49 9.30
CA PRO A 140 -1.59 16.19 10.72
C PRO A 140 -2.94 15.72 11.30
N TRP A 141 -2.89 15.00 12.42
CA TRP A 141 -4.07 14.51 13.14
C TRP A 141 -5.05 13.73 12.28
N THR A 142 -4.53 13.04 11.26
CA THR A 142 -5.34 12.35 10.27
C THR A 142 -5.10 10.86 10.38
N SER A 143 -6.19 10.10 10.42
CA SER A 143 -6.14 8.65 10.35
C SER A 143 -5.98 8.20 8.90
N TYR A 144 -4.95 7.42 8.66
CA TYR A 144 -4.65 6.82 7.37
C TYR A 144 -4.74 5.30 7.46
N THR A 145 -5.38 4.69 6.48
CA THR A 145 -5.27 3.26 6.16
C THR A 145 -4.24 3.11 5.05
N LEU A 146 -3.20 2.34 5.33
CA LEU A 146 -2.14 1.98 4.40
C LEU A 146 -2.39 0.55 3.94
N ILE A 147 -2.38 0.30 2.64
CA ILE A 147 -2.54 -1.03 2.04
C ILE A 147 -1.34 -1.25 1.13
N LEU A 148 -0.52 -2.24 1.46
CA LEU A 148 0.60 -2.68 0.65
C LEU A 148 0.25 -4.03 0.02
N ARG A 149 0.30 -4.11 -1.31
CA ARG A 149 -0.03 -5.32 -2.06
C ARG A 149 1.09 -5.69 -3.03
N PRO A 150 1.71 -6.86 -2.91
CA PRO A 150 2.66 -7.34 -3.90
C PRO A 150 1.93 -7.73 -5.20
N PHE A 151 2.60 -7.54 -6.33
CA PHE A 151 2.15 -8.05 -7.62
C PHE A 151 3.27 -8.80 -8.34
N TYR A 152 2.85 -9.73 -9.20
CA TYR A 152 3.72 -10.66 -9.89
C TYR A 152 3.49 -10.60 -11.39
N SER A 153 4.52 -10.92 -12.17
CA SER A 153 4.46 -10.93 -13.63
C SER A 153 5.24 -12.11 -14.20
N THR A 154 4.79 -12.63 -15.33
CA THR A 154 5.52 -13.60 -16.15
C THR A 154 6.59 -12.83 -16.95
N ASN A 155 7.87 -13.17 -16.75
CA ASN A 155 9.01 -12.68 -17.55
C ASN A 155 9.23 -11.15 -17.65
N GLY A 156 8.75 -10.35 -16.68
CA GLY A 156 9.03 -8.90 -16.63
C GLY A 156 8.50 -8.07 -17.81
N SER A 157 7.71 -8.68 -18.71
CA SER A 157 7.10 -7.99 -19.84
C SER A 157 5.90 -7.16 -19.37
N GLN A 158 5.90 -5.87 -19.69
CA GLN A 158 4.89 -4.90 -19.23
C GLN A 158 3.44 -5.16 -19.72
N LYS A 159 3.21 -6.13 -20.61
CA LYS A 159 1.93 -6.26 -21.33
C LYS A 159 1.10 -7.51 -21.03
N GLU A 160 1.58 -8.50 -20.26
CA GLU A 160 0.77 -9.68 -19.94
C GLU A 160 0.72 -10.01 -18.43
N GLU A 161 -0.54 -10.25 -17.99
CA GLU A 161 -1.06 -10.71 -16.71
C GLU A 161 -0.26 -10.37 -15.45
N ARG A 162 -0.43 -9.15 -14.93
CA ARG A 162 -0.10 -8.87 -13.53
C ARG A 162 -1.05 -9.64 -12.63
N LYS A 163 -0.49 -10.48 -11.76
CA LYS A 163 -1.24 -11.22 -10.74
C LYS A 163 -1.06 -10.57 -9.38
N LEU A 164 -2.12 -10.53 -8.59
CA LEU A 164 -2.13 -9.92 -7.26
C LEU A 164 -1.71 -10.94 -6.20
N GLY A 165 -0.95 -10.47 -5.22
CA GLY A 165 -0.72 -11.20 -3.98
C GLY A 165 -1.66 -10.77 -2.86
N ARG A 166 -1.50 -11.45 -1.72
CA ARG A 166 -2.15 -11.10 -0.46
C ARG A 166 -1.76 -9.69 -0.03
N ALA A 167 -2.75 -8.84 0.22
CA ALA A 167 -2.50 -7.51 0.78
C ALA A 167 -2.22 -7.58 2.29
N VAL A 168 -1.45 -6.61 2.75
CA VAL A 168 -1.32 -6.27 4.17
C VAL A 168 -1.77 -4.84 4.36
N ASN A 169 -2.49 -4.57 5.44
CA ASN A 169 -2.92 -3.23 5.78
C ASN A 169 -2.51 -2.85 7.21
N ALA A 170 -2.40 -1.55 7.43
CA ALA A 170 -2.11 -0.96 8.72
C ALA A 170 -2.83 0.38 8.85
N THR A 171 -3.16 0.77 10.07
CA THR A 171 -3.73 2.08 10.36
C THR A 171 -2.74 2.91 11.17
N VAL A 172 -2.65 4.20 10.83
CA VAL A 172 -1.74 5.13 11.49
C VAL A 172 -2.42 6.47 11.67
N VAL A 173 -2.16 7.13 12.79
CA VAL A 173 -2.59 8.50 13.03
C VAL A 173 -1.36 9.39 13.01
N THR A 174 -1.35 10.37 12.13
CA THR A 174 -0.26 11.34 12.03
C THR A 174 -0.38 12.38 13.14
N SER A 175 0.75 12.83 13.69
CA SER A 175 0.80 13.98 14.59
C SER A 175 1.06 15.27 13.81
N ALA A 176 0.81 16.42 14.43
CA ALA A 176 1.34 17.69 13.91
C ALA A 176 2.87 17.70 13.99
N GLY A 177 3.51 18.10 12.90
CA GLY A 177 4.92 18.46 12.89
C GLY A 177 5.17 19.68 13.76
N GLY A 178 5.99 19.50 14.78
CA GLY A 178 6.37 20.54 15.73
C GLY A 178 6.37 19.99 17.13
N GLU A 179 7.52 20.06 17.79
CA GLU A 179 7.66 19.81 19.21
C GLU A 179 6.49 20.44 19.98
N CYS A 180 5.67 19.61 20.65
CA CYS A 180 5.19 20.03 21.94
C CYS A 180 6.42 20.02 22.85
N VAL A 181 7.24 21.07 22.79
CA VAL A 181 8.11 21.40 23.92
C VAL A 181 7.12 21.70 25.03
N TRP A 182 6.85 20.71 25.88
CA TRP A 182 6.41 20.96 27.22
C TRP A 182 7.50 21.84 27.82
N LEU A 183 7.33 23.17 27.73
CA LEU A 183 7.95 24.05 28.70
C LEU A 183 7.42 23.52 30.02
N THR A 184 8.27 22.77 30.71
CA THR A 184 8.13 22.46 32.11
C THR A 184 7.79 23.79 32.79
N LEU A 185 6.55 23.94 33.22
CA LEU A 185 6.24 24.84 34.32
C LEU A 185 7.02 24.28 35.50
N ILE A 186 8.28 24.71 35.63
CA ILE A 186 9.00 24.56 36.88
C ILE A 186 8.21 25.43 37.85
N ASP A 187 7.66 24.76 38.85
CA ASP A 187 6.93 25.33 39.98
C ASP A 187 7.52 26.67 40.42
N PHE A 188 6.71 27.72 40.29
CA PHE A 188 6.91 28.93 41.06
C PHE A 188 6.31 28.66 42.43
N ASP A 189 7.09 28.04 43.31
CA ASP A 189 6.84 28.22 44.73
C ASP A 189 8.09 28.03 45.59
N ILE A 190 8.08 28.77 46.70
CA ILE A 190 9.01 28.76 47.84
C ILE A 190 10.27 29.64 47.70
N LEU A 191 10.18 30.88 48.19
CA LEU A 191 10.74 31.28 49.51
C LEU A 191 10.41 32.76 49.80
N GLN A 192 9.26 33.01 50.43
CA GLN A 192 9.16 34.14 51.37
C GLN A 192 9.52 33.64 52.76
N THR A 193 10.76 33.86 53.18
CA THR A 193 11.16 33.89 54.59
C THR A 193 12.31 34.88 54.79
N GLY A 194 11.97 36.04 55.35
CA GLY A 194 12.76 36.77 56.35
C GLY A 194 14.07 37.45 55.92
N ARG A 195 14.03 38.78 55.77
CA ARG A 195 14.69 39.69 56.73
C ARG A 195 14.13 41.10 56.65
#